data_AF-A0AAW0M8V6-F1
#
_entry.id   AF-A0AAW0M8V6-F1
#
_cell.length_a   1.000
_cell.length_b   1.000
_cell.length_c   1.000
_cell.angle_alpha   90.00
_cell.angle_beta   90.00
_cell.angle_gamma   90.00
#
_symmetry.space_group_name_H-M   'P 1'
#
loop_
_entity.id
_entity.type
_entity.pdbx_description
1 polymer ?
#
loop_
_entity_poly.entity_id
_entity_poly.type
_entity_poly.pdbx_seq_one_letter_code
_entity_poly.pdbx_strand_id
1 'polypeptide(L)'
;MNQGHNLLPEWAPILAFVGVLFFIASFSIGMGAVPWLIMSEIFPIDVKGAAGSLVVLVNWLGTFFLYSAFSVMAVLFVAKVVPETKGKTLEEIQQCINS
;
A
#
# COMPACT_ATOMS: atom_id res chain seq x y z
N MET A 1 -5.28 29.78 -27.28
CA MET A 1 -4.09 28.91 -27.24
C MET A 1 -4.38 27.74 -26.31
N ASN A 2 -5.10 26.70 -26.78
CA ASN A 2 -5.50 25.54 -25.97
C ASN A 2 -5.09 24.24 -26.70
N GLN A 3 -3.82 23.84 -26.56
CA GLN A 3 -3.31 22.58 -27.13
C GLN A 3 -2.96 21.55 -26.03
N GLY A 4 -3.44 21.73 -24.79
CA GLY A 4 -3.14 20.86 -23.65
C GLY A 4 -4.04 19.63 -23.46
N HIS A 5 -5.02 19.40 -24.34
CA HIS A 5 -6.09 18.40 -24.12
C HIS A 5 -5.78 17.00 -24.68
N ASN A 6 -4.62 16.75 -25.30
CA ASN A 6 -4.28 15.45 -25.93
C ASN A 6 -2.90 14.92 -25.49
N LEU A 7 -2.42 15.29 -24.30
CA LEU A 7 -1.10 14.85 -23.81
C LEU A 7 -1.04 13.35 -23.48
N LEU A 8 -2.20 12.71 -23.27
CA LEU A 8 -2.31 11.28 -23.05
C LEU A 8 -3.00 10.64 -24.25
N PRO A 9 -2.40 9.62 -24.87
CA PRO A 9 -3.04 8.89 -25.96
C PRO A 9 -4.36 8.26 -25.50
N GLU A 10 -5.41 8.31 -26.32
CA GLU A 10 -6.74 7.77 -25.96
C GLU A 10 -6.73 6.25 -25.64
N TRP A 11 -5.72 5.53 -26.12
CA TRP A 11 -5.49 4.11 -25.82
C TRP A 11 -4.79 3.86 -24.47
N ALA A 12 -4.19 4.89 -23.86
CA ALA A 12 -3.51 4.78 -22.57
C ALA A 12 -4.44 4.31 -21.42
N PRO A 13 -5.65 4.85 -21.22
CA PRO A 13 -6.56 4.36 -20.18
C PRO A 13 -7.03 2.93 -20.44
N ILE A 14 -7.23 2.53 -21.70
CA ILE A 14 -7.62 1.16 -22.06
C ILE A 14 -6.50 0.17 -21.72
N LEU A 15 -5.25 0.50 -22.08
CA LEU A 15 -4.09 -0.32 -21.77
C LEU A 15 -3.87 -0.44 -20.25
N ALA A 16 -4.02 0.66 -19.51
CA ALA A 16 -3.93 0.66 -18.06
C ALA A 16 -5.01 -0.25 -17.44
N PHE A 17 -6.25 -0.17 -17.94
CA PHE A 17 -7.35 -0.99 -17.45
C PHE A 17 -7.12 -2.48 -17.70
N VAL A 18 -6.74 -2.85 -18.94
CA VAL A 18 -6.43 -4.24 -19.30
C VAL A 18 -5.25 -4.78 -18.49
N GLY A 19 -4.19 -3.98 -18.33
CA GLY A 19 -3.01 -4.36 -17.53
C GLY A 19 -3.36 -4.59 -16.06
N VAL A 20 -4.18 -3.73 -15.46
CA VAL A 20 -4.64 -3.90 -14.07
C VAL A 20 -5.50 -5.14 -13.93
N LEU A 21 -6.42 -5.42 -14.85
CA LEU A 21 -7.24 -6.63 -14.81
C LEU A 21 -6.41 -7.91 -14.93
N PHE A 22 -5.42 -7.93 -15.83
CA PHE A 22 -4.51 -9.05 -15.98
C PHE A 22 -3.63 -9.27 -14.74
N PHE A 23 -3.15 -8.18 -14.14
CA PHE A 23 -2.39 -8.22 -12.89
C PHE A 23 -3.24 -8.79 -11.74
N ILE A 24 -4.47 -8.33 -11.57
CA ILE A 24 -5.39 -8.82 -10.53
C ILE A 24 -5.66 -10.32 -10.73
N ALA A 25 -5.93 -10.75 -11.96
CA ALA A 25 -6.19 -12.17 -12.26
C ALA A 25 -4.98 -13.06 -11.91
N SER A 26 -3.78 -12.62 -12.28
CA SER A 26 -2.53 -13.35 -11.99
C SER A 26 -2.19 -13.34 -10.50
N PHE A 27 -2.39 -12.22 -9.80
CA PHE A 27 -2.16 -12.09 -8.36
C PHE A 27 -3.12 -12.95 -7.55
N SER A 28 -4.39 -13.04 -7.97
CA SER A 28 -5.42 -13.84 -7.30
C SER A 28 -5.10 -15.34 -7.34
N ILE A 29 -4.66 -15.86 -8.50
CA ILE A 29 -4.25 -17.27 -8.63
C ILE A 29 -2.94 -17.52 -7.88
N GLY A 30 -1.96 -16.63 -8.05
CA GLY A 30 -0.64 -16.78 -7.45
C GLY A 30 -0.66 -16.56 -5.94
N MET A 31 -0.68 -15.31 -5.49
CA MET A 31 -0.50 -14.96 -4.08
C MET A 31 -1.71 -15.32 -3.19
N GLY A 32 -2.90 -15.47 -3.78
CA GLY A 32 -4.13 -15.75 -3.05
C GLY A 32 -4.33 -17.22 -2.66
N ALA A 33 -3.99 -18.17 -3.54
CA ALA A 33 -4.29 -19.59 -3.33
C ALA A 33 -3.02 -20.46 -3.25
N VAL A 34 -2.00 -20.20 -4.07
CA VAL A 34 -0.86 -21.12 -4.22
C VAL A 34 0.01 -21.23 -2.96
N PRO A 35 0.44 -20.14 -2.29
CA PRO A 35 1.21 -20.25 -1.04
C PRO A 35 0.45 -21.00 0.06
N TRP A 36 -0.85 -20.75 0.21
CA TRP A 36 -1.67 -21.41 1.21
C TRP A 36 -1.90 -22.90 0.91
N LEU A 37 -2.09 -23.24 -0.37
CA LEU A 37 -2.25 -24.61 -0.83
C LEU A 37 -0.97 -25.42 -0.60
N ILE A 38 0.17 -24.92 -1.08
CA ILE A 38 1.47 -25.58 -0.94
C ILE A 38 1.88 -25.70 0.52
N MET A 39 1.57 -24.70 1.33
CA MET A 39 1.76 -24.77 2.78
C MET A 39 0.97 -25.95 3.39
N SER A 40 -0.23 -26.24 2.88
CA SER A 40 -1.05 -27.37 3.36
C SER A 40 -0.54 -28.74 2.88
N GLU A 41 0.24 -28.80 1.81
CA GLU A 41 0.78 -30.03 1.22
C GLU A 41 2.18 -30.40 1.77
N ILE A 42 2.99 -29.40 2.12
CA ILE A 42 4.36 -29.60 2.62
C ILE A 42 4.40 -30.17 4.05
N PHE A 43 3.41 -29.84 4.89
CA PHE A 43 3.43 -30.27 6.29
C PHE A 43 2.69 -31.59 6.52
N PRO A 44 3.28 -32.55 7.28
CA PRO A 44 2.61 -33.80 7.64
C PRO A 44 1.35 -33.54 8.47
N ILE A 45 0.35 -34.43 8.34
CA ILE A 45 -0.99 -34.24 8.93
C ILE A 45 -0.97 -34.01 10.44
N ASP A 46 0.00 -34.61 11.14
CA ASP A 46 0.15 -34.55 12.59
C ASP A 46 0.56 -33.16 13.11
N VAL A 47 1.26 -32.37 12.27
CA VAL A 47 1.77 -31.03 12.64
C VAL A 47 1.14 -29.90 11.84
N LYS A 48 0.32 -30.22 10.82
CA LYS A 48 -0.28 -29.25 9.90
C LYS A 48 -1.06 -28.15 10.62
N GLY A 49 -1.81 -28.50 11.66
CA GLY A 49 -2.57 -27.52 12.46
C GLY A 49 -1.67 -26.55 13.23
N ALA A 50 -0.60 -27.04 13.84
CA ALA A 50 0.34 -26.24 14.62
C ALA A 50 1.25 -25.37 13.75
N ALA A 51 1.77 -25.93 12.65
CA ALA A 51 2.55 -25.17 11.66
C ALA A 51 1.68 -24.11 10.96
N GLY A 52 0.43 -24.47 10.66
CA GLY A 52 -0.62 -23.59 10.15
C GLY A 52 -0.79 -22.32 10.98
N SER A 53 -1.10 -22.50 12.26
CA SER A 53 -1.36 -21.39 13.17
C SER A 53 -0.12 -20.52 13.42
N LEU A 54 1.08 -21.11 13.47
CA LEU A 54 2.33 -20.35 13.63
C LEU A 54 2.58 -19.42 12.43
N VAL A 55 2.43 -19.90 11.20
CA VAL A 55 2.63 -19.09 10.00
C VAL A 55 1.60 -17.97 9.91
N VAL A 56 0.34 -18.27 10.23
CA VAL A 56 -0.72 -17.24 10.29
C VAL A 56 -0.34 -16.17 11.32
N LEU A 57 0.09 -16.57 12.52
CA LEU A 57 0.52 -15.63 13.56
C LEU A 57 1.69 -14.74 13.08
N VAL A 58 2.73 -15.33 12.49
CA VAL A 58 3.88 -14.57 11.96
C VAL A 58 3.44 -13.61 10.84
N ASN A 59 2.54 -14.04 9.95
CA ASN A 59 2.00 -13.21 8.88
C ASN A 59 1.26 -11.97 9.42
N TRP A 60 0.37 -12.15 10.38
CA TRP A 60 -0.38 -11.05 10.99
C TRP A 60 0.51 -10.13 11.81
N LEU A 61 1.45 -10.67 12.58
CA LEU A 61 2.41 -9.86 13.34
C LEU A 61 3.33 -9.06 12.42
N GLY A 62 3.87 -9.68 11.37
CA GLY A 62 4.69 -8.97 10.38
C GLY A 62 3.95 -7.82 9.73
N THR A 63 2.70 -8.05 9.32
CA THR A 63 1.82 -7.01 8.75
C THR A 63 1.57 -5.89 9.76
N PHE A 64 1.30 -6.22 11.02
CA PHE A 64 1.08 -5.26 12.09
C PHE A 64 2.32 -4.37 12.32
N PHE A 65 3.50 -4.96 12.43
CA PHE A 65 4.73 -4.20 12.65
C PHE A 65 5.07 -3.29 11.47
N LEU A 66 4.92 -3.78 10.24
CA LEU A 66 5.13 -2.97 9.04
C LEU A 66 4.15 -1.79 9.01
N TYR A 67 2.85 -2.05 9.17
CA TYR A 67 1.84 -0.99 9.17
C TYR A 67 2.04 0.03 10.29
N SER A 68 2.39 -0.44 11.49
CA SER A 68 2.71 0.41 12.64
C SER A 68 3.92 1.30 12.35
N ALA A 69 5.01 0.74 11.80
CA ALA A 69 6.19 1.51 11.44
C ALA A 69 5.89 2.60 10.39
N PHE A 70 5.14 2.26 9.34
CA PHE A 70 4.70 3.24 8.34
C PHE A 70 3.80 4.32 8.94
N SER A 71 2.89 3.93 9.84
CA SER A 71 2.01 4.89 10.52
C SER A 71 2.79 5.87 11.37
N VAL A 72 3.76 5.39 12.16
CA VAL A 72 4.65 6.25 12.97
C VAL A 72 5.47 7.18 12.07
N MET A 73 6.02 6.66 10.97
CA MET A 73 6.76 7.46 10.00
C MET A 73 5.88 8.56 9.38
N ALA A 74 4.63 8.24 9.03
CA ALA A 74 3.67 9.21 8.50
C ALA A 74 3.33 10.30 9.53
N VAL A 75 3.14 9.93 10.80
CA VAL A 75 2.90 10.90 11.89
C VAL A 75 4.11 11.82 12.07
N LEU A 76 5.32 11.28 12.07
CA LEU A 76 6.55 12.08 12.16
C LEU A 76 6.70 13.02 10.95
N PHE A 77 6.38 12.53 9.74
CA PHE A 77 6.38 13.36 8.53
C PHE A 77 5.38 14.51 8.65
N VAL A 78 4.14 14.24 9.02
CA VAL A 78 3.12 15.29 9.21
C VAL A 78 3.58 16.29 10.28
N ALA A 79 4.07 15.82 11.43
CA ALA A 79 4.51 16.70 12.51
C ALA A 79 5.73 17.59 12.14
N LYS A 80 6.59 17.16 11.21
CA LYS A 80 7.82 17.88 10.84
C LYS A 80 7.69 18.69 9.56
N VAL A 81 6.88 18.22 8.62
CA VAL A 81 6.76 18.80 7.27
C VAL A 81 5.50 19.63 7.12
N VAL A 82 4.44 19.35 7.89
CA VAL A 82 3.20 20.12 7.87
C VAL A 82 3.18 21.07 9.06
N PRO A 83 3.48 22.37 8.88
CA PRO A 83 3.31 23.35 9.94
C PRO A 83 1.82 23.45 10.32
N GLU A 84 1.53 23.47 11.62
CA GLU A 84 0.17 23.68 12.15
C GLU A 84 -0.42 24.99 11.60
N THR A 85 -1.54 24.89 10.87
CA THR A 85 -2.23 26.04 10.24
C THR A 85 -3.38 26.58 11.09
N LYS A 86 -3.69 25.94 12.24
CA LYS A 86 -4.80 26.36 13.09
C LYS A 86 -4.42 27.59 13.92
N GLY A 87 -5.14 28.68 13.69
CA GLY A 87 -5.07 29.91 14.52
C GLY A 87 -4.08 30.98 14.06
N LYS A 88 -3.40 30.79 12.92
CA LYS A 88 -2.54 31.81 12.30
C LYS A 88 -3.27 32.61 11.23
N THR A 89 -3.01 33.92 11.13
CA THR A 89 -3.54 34.75 10.04
C THR A 89 -2.82 34.42 8.74
N LEU A 90 -3.45 34.70 7.59
CA LEU A 90 -2.88 34.38 6.26
C LEU A 90 -1.48 34.98 6.04
N GLU A 91 -1.19 36.13 6.66
CA GLU A 91 0.10 36.82 6.56
C GLU A 91 1.25 36.07 7.27
N GLU A 92 0.99 35.45 8.42
CA GLU A 92 2.00 34.67 9.16
C GLU A 92 2.33 33.35 8.45
N ILE A 93 1.34 32.72 7.81
CA ILE A 93 1.55 31.51 7.00
C ILE A 93 2.45 31.83 5.80
N GLN A 94 2.27 33.00 5.18
CA GLN A 94 3.05 33.43 4.03
C GLN A 94 4.52 33.77 4.39
N GLN A 95 4.78 34.27 5.62
CA GLN A 95 6.14 34.46 6.12
C GLN A 95 6.86 33.15 6.47
N CYS A 96 6.17 32.10 6.95
CA CYS A 96 6.78 30.79 7.20
C CYS A 96 7.15 30.03 5.91
N ILE A 97 6.48 30.31 4.79
CA ILE A 97 6.73 29.66 3.49
C ILE A 97 7.79 30.42 2.67
N ASN A 98 7.86 31.76 2.80
CA ASN A 98 8.73 32.65 2.02
C ASN A 98 9.99 33.11 2.79
N SER A 99 10.43 32.35 3.80
CA SER A 99 11.67 32.59 4.56
C SER A 99 12.72 31.53 4.27
#